data_AF-A0A1H7DIU4-F1
#
_entry.id   AF-A0A1H7DIU4-F1
#
_cell.length_a   1.000
_cell.length_b   1.000
_cell.length_c   1.000
_cell.angle_alpha   90.00
_cell.angle_beta   90.00
_cell.angle_gamma   90.00
#
_symmetry.space_group_name_H-M   'P 1'
#
loop_
_entity.id
_entity.type
_entity.pdbx_description
1 polymer ?
#
loop_
_entity_poly.entity_id
_entity_poly.type
_entity_poly.pdbx_seq_one_letter_code
_entity_poly.pdbx_strand_id
1 'polypeptide(L)'
;MVERFNGRVAREVLGINIAGHADLKFLLNGVTQAYNRGRQRVLQATTPRQKVEKRIGLIPSLANLLYRPAAPDDLMAQVDDVRD
;
A
#
# COMPACT_ATOMS: atom_id res chain seq x y z
N MET A 1 0.91 -9.33 9.07
CA MET A 1 0.93 -8.12 8.21
C MET A 1 -0.45 -7.77 7.72
N VAL A 2 -1.22 -8.73 7.20
CA VAL A 2 -2.58 -8.52 6.66
C VAL A 2 -3.54 -7.94 7.70
N GLU A 3 -3.63 -8.50 8.90
CA GLU A 3 -4.54 -8.01 9.94
C GLU A 3 -4.26 -6.55 10.35
N ARG A 4 -2.99 -6.15 10.38
CA ARG A 4 -2.59 -4.76 10.65
C ARG A 4 -2.92 -3.81 9.51
N PHE A 5 -2.75 -4.27 8.27
CA PHE A 5 -3.18 -3.51 7.11
C PHE A 5 -4.69 -3.30 7.14
N ASN A 6 -5.47 -4.37 7.39
CA ASN A 6 -6.93 -4.28 7.50
C ASN A 6 -7.36 -3.33 8.64
N GLY A 7 -6.69 -3.37 9.80
CA GLY A 7 -6.94 -2.43 10.89
C GLY A 7 -6.65 -0.97 10.52
N ARG A 8 -5.63 -0.71 9.70
CA ARG A 8 -5.38 0.64 9.15
C ARG A 8 -6.43 1.06 8.13
N VAL A 9 -6.79 0.18 7.19
CA VAL A 9 -7.85 0.47 6.21
C VAL A 9 -9.16 0.79 6.92
N ALA A 10 -9.52 0.02 7.95
CA ALA A 10 -10.71 0.29 8.75
C ALA A 10 -10.68 1.65 9.45
N ARG A 11 -9.51 2.07 9.95
CA ARG A 11 -9.34 3.35 10.65
C ARG A 11 -9.24 4.55 9.71
N GLU A 12 -8.57 4.40 8.58
CA GLU A 12 -8.14 5.50 7.70
C GLU A 12 -9.04 5.66 6.47
N VAL A 13 -9.69 4.57 5.99
CA VAL A 13 -10.46 4.55 4.73
C VAL A 13 -11.96 4.44 4.98
N LEU A 14 -12.40 3.51 5.85
CA LEU A 14 -13.84 3.25 6.05
C LEU A 14 -14.61 4.42 6.69
N GLY A 15 -13.91 5.39 7.28
CA GLY A 15 -14.53 6.61 7.83
C GLY A 15 -14.68 7.74 6.81
N ILE A 16 -14.13 7.60 5.60
CA ILE A 16 -14.22 8.63 4.56
C ILE A 16 -15.47 8.35 3.73
N ASN A 17 -16.31 9.37 3.54
CA ASN A 17 -17.43 9.28 2.61
C ASN A 17 -16.89 9.47 1.19
N ILE A 18 -17.07 8.47 0.33
CA ILE A 18 -16.45 8.40 -0.99
C ILE A 18 -17.54 8.45 -2.05
N ALA A 19 -17.41 9.37 -3.01
CA ALA A 19 -18.44 9.63 -4.01
C ALA A 19 -18.52 8.55 -5.10
N GLY A 20 -17.44 7.78 -5.31
CA GLY A 20 -17.42 6.74 -6.34
C GLY A 20 -16.34 5.67 -6.19
N HIS A 21 -16.44 4.65 -7.04
CA HIS A 21 -15.50 3.53 -7.04
C HIS A 21 -14.06 3.94 -7.40
N ALA A 22 -13.89 4.93 -8.29
CA ALA A 22 -12.58 5.45 -8.67
C ALA A 22 -11.83 6.07 -7.48
N ASP A 23 -12.52 6.90 -6.70
CA ASP A 23 -11.98 7.54 -5.50
C ASP A 23 -11.60 6.51 -4.43
N LEU A 24 -12.40 5.45 -4.25
CA LEU A 24 -12.09 4.37 -3.32
C LEU A 24 -10.82 3.63 -3.75
N LYS A 25 -10.70 3.31 -5.04
CA LYS A 25 -9.49 2.67 -5.60
C LYS A 25 -8.26 3.54 -5.38
N PHE A 26 -8.38 4.84 -5.61
CA PHE A 26 -7.30 5.80 -5.41
C PHE A 26 -6.85 5.85 -3.94
N LEU A 27 -7.80 6.00 -3.03
CA LEU A 27 -7.55 6.05 -1.59
C LEU A 27 -6.91 4.76 -1.07
N LEU A 28 -7.41 3.59 -1.49
CA LEU A 28 -6.83 2.30 -1.13
C LEU A 28 -5.39 2.14 -1.65
N ASN A 29 -5.11 2.60 -2.87
CA ASN A 29 -3.75 2.60 -3.42
C ASN A 29 -2.83 3.50 -2.59
N GLY A 30 -3.29 4.69 -2.20
CA GLY A 30 -2.53 5.62 -1.36
C GLY A 30 -2.20 5.03 0.02
N VAL A 31 -3.20 4.47 0.70
CA VAL A 31 -3.00 3.81 2.01
C VAL A 31 -2.08 2.60 1.88
N THR A 32 -2.20 1.81 0.82
CA THR A 32 -1.30 0.68 0.54
C THR A 32 0.15 1.14 0.35
N GLN A 33 0.35 2.21 -0.41
CA GLN A 33 1.68 2.77 -0.65
C GLN A 33 2.30 3.31 0.64
N ALA A 34 1.54 4.11 1.41
CA ALA A 34 1.97 4.67 2.69
C ALA A 34 2.32 3.57 3.70
N TYR A 35 1.49 2.53 3.79
CA TYR A 35 1.75 1.39 4.68
C TYR A 35 3.04 0.66 4.30
N ASN A 36 3.26 0.40 3.01
CA ASN A 36 4.40 -0.37 2.53
C ASN A 36 5.73 0.40 2.57
N ARG A 37 5.70 1.73 2.44
CA ARG A 37 6.88 2.61 2.54
C ARG A 37 7.18 3.07 3.96
N GLY A 38 6.18 3.09 4.86
CA GLY A 38 6.35 3.55 6.23
C GLY A 38 7.23 2.61 7.06
N ARG A 39 8.21 3.16 7.78
CA ARG A 39 8.99 2.41 8.76
C ARG A 39 8.10 2.06 9.96
N GLN A 40 8.13 0.79 10.36
CA GLN A 40 7.29 0.32 11.46
C GLN A 40 8.17 -0.15 12.62
N ARG A 41 7.95 0.40 13.82
CA ARG A 41 8.72 0.03 15.04
C ARG A 41 8.65 -1.46 15.34
N VAL A 42 7.48 -2.07 15.16
CA VAL A 42 7.27 -3.53 15.32
C VAL A 42 8.07 -4.37 14.33
N LEU A 43 8.50 -3.77 13.22
CA LEU A 43 9.41 -4.37 12.24
C LEU A 43 10.85 -3.85 12.44
N GLN A 44 11.24 -3.48 13.67
CA GLN A 44 12.57 -2.96 13.98
C GLN A 44 12.92 -1.74 13.12
N ALA A 45 11.94 -0.83 12.94
CA ALA A 45 12.05 0.37 12.11
C ALA A 45 12.33 0.11 10.62
N THR A 46 12.13 -1.12 10.12
CA THR A 46 12.11 -1.43 8.68
C THR A 46 10.72 -1.25 8.09
N THR A 47 10.63 -1.14 6.77
CA THR A 47 9.35 -1.04 6.07
C THR A 47 8.77 -2.43 5.78
N PRO A 48 7.43 -2.58 5.68
CA PRO A 48 6.84 -3.84 5.25
C PRO A 48 7.38 -4.34 3.92
N ARG A 49 7.58 -3.42 2.96
CA ARG A 49 8.19 -3.74 1.66
C ARG A 49 9.58 -4.35 1.81
N GLN A 50 10.46 -3.71 2.58
CA GLN A 50 11.81 -4.23 2.83
C GLN A 50 11.78 -5.60 3.50
N LYS A 51 10.84 -5.84 4.42
CA LYS A 51 10.72 -7.12 5.10
C LYS A 51 10.31 -8.24 4.14
N VAL A 52 9.41 -7.95 3.20
CA VAL A 52 8.99 -8.90 2.15
C VAL A 52 10.12 -9.15 1.16
N GLU A 53 10.78 -8.10 0.66
CA GLU A 53 11.92 -8.20 -0.26
C GLU A 53 13.06 -9.03 0.36
N LYS A 54 13.41 -8.77 1.63
CA LYS A 54 14.41 -9.57 2.35
C LYS A 54 14.00 -11.05 2.45
N ARG A 55 12.72 -11.34 2.69
CA ARG A 55 12.22 -12.71 2.81
C ARG A 55 12.24 -13.45 1.47
N ILE A 56 11.86 -12.77 0.39
CA ILE A 56 11.94 -13.31 -0.98
C ILE A 56 13.39 -13.54 -1.39
N GLY A 57 14.31 -12.64 -1.03
CA GLY A 57 15.74 -12.82 -1.29
C GLY A 57 16.34 -14.05 -0.59
N LEU A 58 15.81 -14.42 0.58
CA LEU A 58 16.20 -15.65 1.29
C LEU A 58 15.51 -16.89 0.73
N ILE A 59 14.26 -16.77 0.30
CA ILE A 59 13.44 -17.88 -0.20
C ILE A 59 12.72 -17.43 -1.48
N PRO A 60 13.37 -17.57 -2.66
CA PRO A 60 12.83 -17.06 -3.92
C PRO A 60 11.48 -17.67 -4.32
N SER A 61 11.19 -18.90 -3.87
CA SER A 61 9.91 -19.58 -4.13
C SER A 61 8.69 -18.91 -3.48
N LEU A 62 8.90 -17.96 -2.56
CA LEU A 62 7.82 -17.15 -1.97
C LEU A 62 7.44 -15.93 -2.83
N ALA A 63 8.17 -15.65 -3.92
CA ALA A 63 7.84 -14.56 -4.81
C ALA A 63 6.51 -14.81 -5.52
N ASN A 64 5.65 -13.79 -5.55
CA ASN A 64 4.47 -13.82 -6.41
C ASN A 64 4.88 -13.40 -7.83
N LEU A 65 4.86 -14.34 -8.78
CA LEU A 65 5.22 -14.11 -10.18
C LEU A 65 4.30 -13.11 -10.90
N LEU A 66 3.07 -12.95 -10.42
CA LEU A 66 2.08 -12.03 -10.99
C LEU A 66 2.14 -10.64 -10.35
N TYR A 67 3.06 -10.41 -9.40
CA TYR A 67 3.17 -9.12 -8.73
C TYR A 67 3.70 -8.05 -9.69
N ARG A 68 2.84 -7.09 -10.02
CA ARG A 68 3.21 -5.88 -10.76
C ARG A 68 3.26 -4.71 -9.77
N PRO A 69 4.46 -4.15 -9.48
CA PRO A 69 4.53 -2.97 -8.64
C PRO A 69 3.86 -1.79 -9.34
N ALA A 70 3.01 -1.05 -8.63
CA ALA A 70 2.51 0.24 -9.08
C ALA A 70 3.68 1.22 -9.19
N ALA A 71 3.72 2.04 -10.25
CA ALA A 71 4.79 3.00 -10.45
C ALA A 71 4.85 4.00 -9.27
N PRO A 72 6.05 4.39 -8.82
CA PRO A 72 6.22 5.09 -7.55
C PRO A 72 5.64 6.51 -7.50
N ASP A 73 5.44 7.14 -8.66
CA ASP A 73 4.92 8.51 -8.86
C ASP A 73 3.45 8.56 -9.30
N ASP A 74 2.85 7.40 -9.59
CA ASP A 74 1.57 7.32 -10.28
C ASP A 74 0.42 7.92 -9.46
N LEU A 75 0.55 7.93 -8.14
CA LEU A 75 -0.51 8.40 -7.26
C LEU A 75 -0.62 9.92 -7.23
N MET A 76 0.50 10.66 -7.18
CA MET A 76 0.46 12.13 -7.18
C MET A 76 -0.02 12.65 -8.54
N ALA A 77 0.43 12.04 -9.63
CA ALA A 77 -0.02 12.36 -10.98
C ALA A 77 -1.53 12.10 -11.20
N GLN A 78 -2.11 11.10 -10.52
CA GLN A 78 -3.54 10.77 -10.60
C GLN A 78 -4.43 11.66 -9.71
N VAL A 79 -3.91 12.34 -8.67
CA VAL A 79 -4.72 13.32 -7.89
C VAL A 79 -5.10 14.51 -8.76
N ASP A 80 -4.17 14.97 -9.59
CA ASP A 80 -4.38 16.14 -10.46
C ASP A 80 -5.42 15.88 -11.57
N ASP A 81 -5.65 14.62 -11.95
CA ASP A 81 -6.60 14.22 -13.00
C ASP A 81 -8.06 14.12 -12.50
N VAL A 82 -8.29 13.98 -11.19
CA VAL A 82 -9.65 13.95 -10.58
C VAL A 82 -10.27 15.36 -10.50
N ARG A 83 -9.52 16.40 -10.90
CA ARG A 83 -9.92 17.81 -10.82
C ARG A 83 -10.07 18.42 -12.20
N ASP A 84 -10.89 17.83 -13.06
CA ASP A 84 -11.48 18.48 -14.24
C ASP A 84 -12.97 18.08 -14.39
#